data_AF-A0A4R1G0A7-F1
#
_entry.id   AF-A0A4R1G0A7-F1
#
_cell.length_a   1.000
_cell.length_b   1.000
_cell.length_c   1.000
_cell.angle_alpha   90.00
_cell.angle_beta   90.00
_cell.angle_gamma   90.00
#
_symmetry.space_group_name_H-M   'P 1'
#
loop_
_entity.id
_entity.type
_entity.pdbx_description
1 polymer ?
#
loop_
_entity_poly.entity_id
_entity_poly.type
_entity_poly.pdbx_seq_one_letter_code
_entity_poly.pdbx_strand_id
1 'polypeptide(L)'
;MRRFAARPRVTVLACEVCGRLPHPGRTRLTLAKLAAVFPVELALHALVVHLHPPYLLTVALLTVTTTILVIWVVEPSAMRMLGGWLHSPELRHRDRIDAAPALWRIRVRLADRPGALETLAKHLAHRDANILTVHVHQLEDAVLDELVVAAPAEVTPHAITAAAEHAGGSGVRVWPATVLSLIDGQTKALAIAARIVGDPDELPLAVAELLGARYLAPGTPAVTESGDGTLLELDRDDRRWGFVRPDEPFTPAEIARAHRLADLAALIARRQ
;
A
#
# COMPACT_ATOMS: atom_id res chain seq x y z
N MET A 1 2.68 -27.05 32.86
CA MET A 1 2.88 -26.45 31.52
C MET A 1 1.62 -26.62 30.69
N ARG A 2 0.72 -25.63 30.69
CA ARG A 2 -0.42 -25.61 29.75
C ARG A 2 0.15 -25.23 28.38
N ARG A 3 0.09 -26.14 27.42
CA ARG A 3 0.34 -25.81 26.01
C ARG A 3 -0.64 -24.69 25.64
N PHE A 4 -0.15 -23.48 25.40
CA PHE A 4 -0.92 -22.50 24.66
C PHE A 4 -1.19 -23.15 23.31
N ALA A 5 -2.41 -23.67 23.12
CA ALA A 5 -2.87 -24.08 21.81
C ALA A 5 -2.75 -22.85 20.93
N ALA A 6 -1.78 -22.84 20.01
CA ALA A 6 -1.60 -21.77 19.06
C ALA A 6 -2.96 -21.50 18.41
N ARG A 7 -3.48 -20.28 18.60
CA ARG A 7 -4.77 -19.91 18.00
C ARG A 7 -4.68 -20.19 16.50
N PRO A 8 -5.67 -20.88 15.90
CA PRO A 8 -5.59 -21.23 14.50
C PRO A 8 -5.54 -19.95 13.65
N ARG A 9 -4.57 -19.86 12.73
CA ARG A 9 -4.24 -18.66 11.92
C ARG A 9 -5.46 -18.01 11.22
N VAL A 10 -6.51 -18.80 10.97
CA VAL A 10 -7.82 -18.35 10.48
C VAL A 10 -8.51 -17.32 11.35
N THR A 11 -8.23 -17.22 12.66
CA THR A 11 -8.86 -16.21 13.53
C THR A 11 -8.50 -14.79 13.13
N VAL A 12 -7.39 -14.58 12.43
CA VAL A 12 -6.99 -13.28 11.87
C VAL A 12 -8.00 -12.77 10.84
N LEU A 13 -8.79 -13.67 10.23
CA LEU A 13 -9.83 -13.32 9.26
C LEU A 13 -11.20 -13.06 9.91
N ALA A 14 -11.33 -13.26 11.23
CA ALA A 14 -12.61 -13.05 11.89
C ALA A 14 -12.95 -11.55 11.91
N CYS A 15 -14.21 -11.23 11.62
CA CYS A 15 -14.72 -9.87 11.77
C CYS A 15 -14.58 -9.41 13.23
N GLU A 16 -14.02 -8.21 13.46
CA GLU A 16 -13.80 -7.67 14.81
C GLU A 16 -15.10 -7.41 15.57
N VAL A 17 -16.20 -7.15 14.85
CA VAL A 17 -17.52 -6.84 15.44
C VAL A 17 -18.32 -8.10 15.76
N CYS A 18 -18.44 -9.02 14.80
CA CYS A 18 -19.32 -10.19 14.94
C CYS A 18 -18.58 -11.53 15.17
N GLY A 19 -17.25 -11.54 15.11
CA GLY A 19 -16.41 -12.72 15.29
C GLY A 19 -16.56 -13.80 14.20
N ARG A 20 -17.35 -13.56 13.15
CA ARG A 20 -17.58 -14.53 12.08
C ARG A 20 -16.45 -14.50 11.05
N LEU A 21 -16.11 -15.69 10.56
CA LEU A 21 -15.18 -15.87 9.44
C LEU A 21 -15.86 -15.56 8.10
N PRO A 22 -15.11 -15.09 7.09
CA PRO A 22 -15.64 -14.88 5.75
C PRO A 22 -16.18 -16.17 5.16
N HIS A 23 -17.27 -16.09 4.38
CA HIS A 23 -17.88 -17.29 3.82
C HIS A 23 -16.95 -17.92 2.78
N PRO A 24 -16.65 -19.22 2.86
CA PRO A 24 -15.75 -19.85 1.92
C PRO A 24 -16.43 -20.05 0.56
N GLY A 25 -15.60 -20.15 -0.49
CA GLY A 25 -16.10 -20.47 -1.83
C GLY A 25 -16.84 -21.80 -1.86
N ARG A 26 -17.98 -21.86 -2.58
CA ARG A 26 -18.85 -23.04 -2.66
C ARG A 26 -18.10 -24.31 -3.05
N THR A 27 -17.19 -24.22 -4.02
CA THR A 27 -16.38 -25.36 -4.49
C THR A 27 -15.46 -25.94 -3.41
N ARG A 28 -14.77 -25.08 -2.67
CA ARG A 28 -13.92 -25.49 -1.54
C ARG A 28 -14.75 -26.08 -0.41
N LEU A 29 -15.92 -25.52 -0.13
CA LEU A 29 -16.82 -26.09 0.86
C LEU A 29 -17.27 -27.51 0.46
N THR A 30 -17.65 -27.72 -0.79
CA THR A 30 -18.04 -29.05 -1.31
C THR A 30 -16.87 -30.02 -1.25
N LEU A 31 -15.67 -29.62 -1.68
CA LEU A 31 -14.47 -30.45 -1.62
C LEU A 31 -14.06 -30.79 -0.18
N ALA A 32 -14.18 -29.84 0.75
CA ALA A 32 -13.93 -30.09 2.18
C ALA A 32 -14.89 -31.14 2.74
N LYS A 33 -16.18 -31.04 2.41
CA LYS A 33 -17.19 -32.04 2.80
C LYS A 33 -16.85 -33.42 2.20
N LEU A 34 -16.56 -33.49 0.90
CA LEU A 34 -16.18 -34.74 0.24
C LEU A 34 -14.91 -35.35 0.85
N ALA A 35 -13.89 -34.53 1.15
CA ALA A 35 -12.64 -34.98 1.76
C ALA A 35 -12.83 -35.51 3.19
N ALA A 36 -13.80 -34.98 3.93
CA ALA A 36 -14.15 -35.51 5.25
C ALA A 36 -14.92 -36.84 5.17
N VAL A 37 -15.80 -36.99 4.18
CA VAL A 37 -16.65 -38.18 3.99
C VAL A 37 -15.90 -39.36 3.36
N PHE A 38 -15.21 -39.10 2.26
CA PHE A 38 -14.74 -40.11 1.34
C PHE A 38 -13.77 -41.15 1.94
N PRO A 39 -12.78 -40.78 2.78
CA PRO A 39 -11.85 -41.76 3.34
C PRO A 39 -12.53 -42.80 4.24
N VAL A 40 -13.53 -42.37 5.01
CA VAL A 40 -14.26 -43.24 5.94
C VAL A 40 -15.15 -44.20 5.17
N GLU A 41 -15.91 -43.69 4.18
CA GLU A 41 -16.73 -44.51 3.30
C GLU A 41 -15.86 -45.52 2.53
N LEU A 42 -14.73 -45.09 1.96
CA LEU A 42 -13.83 -45.97 1.22
C LEU A 42 -13.26 -47.09 2.12
N ALA A 43 -12.84 -46.75 3.34
CA ALA A 43 -12.34 -47.73 4.31
C ALA A 43 -13.43 -48.73 4.73
N LEU A 44 -14.66 -48.26 4.91
CA LEU A 44 -15.80 -49.11 5.22
C LEU A 44 -16.11 -50.10 4.08
N HIS A 45 -16.14 -49.62 2.83
CA HIS A 45 -16.36 -50.47 1.67
C HIS A 45 -15.23 -51.50 1.52
N ALA A 46 -13.97 -51.09 1.69
CA ALA A 46 -12.84 -52.00 1.66
C ALA A 46 -12.94 -53.10 2.75
N LEU A 47 -13.38 -52.73 3.97
CA LEU A 47 -13.56 -53.66 5.08
C LEU A 47 -14.69 -54.68 4.81
N VAL A 48 -15.82 -54.21 4.29
CA VAL A 48 -16.96 -55.06 3.92
C VAL A 48 -16.53 -56.08 2.86
N VAL A 49 -15.82 -55.63 1.81
CA VAL A 49 -15.33 -56.51 0.73
C VAL A 49 -14.32 -57.53 1.27
N HIS A 50 -13.49 -57.15 2.23
CA HIS A 50 -12.49 -58.07 2.80
C HIS A 50 -13.13 -59.14 3.68
N LEU A 51 -14.09 -58.77 4.53
CA LEU A 51 -14.66 -59.66 5.56
C LEU A 51 -15.87 -60.49 5.09
N HIS A 52 -16.43 -60.19 3.92
CA HIS A 52 -17.59 -60.89 3.35
C HIS A 52 -18.76 -61.14 4.34
N PRO A 53 -19.26 -60.10 5.04
CA PRO A 53 -20.34 -60.26 6.00
C PRO A 53 -21.69 -60.63 5.33
N PRO A 54 -22.66 -61.16 6.09
CA PRO A 54 -24.00 -61.42 5.57
C PRO A 54 -24.66 -60.13 5.04
N TYR A 55 -25.51 -60.28 4.01
CA TYR A 55 -26.09 -59.15 3.27
C TYR A 55 -26.78 -58.10 4.16
N LEU A 56 -27.61 -58.55 5.11
CA LEU A 56 -28.32 -57.65 6.03
C LEU A 56 -27.36 -56.80 6.89
N LEU A 57 -26.24 -57.39 7.31
CA LEU A 57 -25.24 -56.70 8.10
C LEU A 57 -24.52 -55.65 7.24
N THR A 58 -24.21 -55.97 5.98
CA THR A 58 -23.62 -55.03 5.03
C THR A 58 -24.51 -53.80 4.83
N VAL A 59 -25.80 -54.01 4.54
CA VAL A 59 -26.75 -52.92 4.31
C VAL A 59 -26.91 -52.06 5.56
N ALA A 60 -27.03 -52.68 6.74
CA ALA A 60 -27.12 -51.95 8.00
C ALA A 60 -25.86 -51.12 8.29
N LEU A 61 -24.67 -51.71 8.13
CA LEU A 61 -23.39 -51.06 8.41
C LEU A 61 -23.16 -49.84 7.51
N LEU A 62 -23.41 -49.99 6.20
CA LEU A 62 -23.29 -48.89 5.23
C LEU A 62 -24.29 -47.76 5.57
N THR A 63 -25.57 -48.09 5.73
CA THR A 63 -26.62 -47.09 5.98
C THR A 63 -26.39 -46.31 7.28
N VAL A 64 -26.03 -47.00 8.37
CA VAL A 64 -25.75 -46.39 9.66
C VAL A 64 -24.51 -45.49 9.57
N THR A 65 -23.43 -45.97 8.94
CA THR A 65 -22.19 -45.19 8.83
C THR A 65 -22.39 -43.94 7.98
N THR A 66 -23.03 -44.05 6.81
CA THR A 66 -23.33 -42.89 5.95
C THR A 66 -24.19 -41.87 6.70
N THR A 67 -25.20 -42.31 7.47
CA THR A 67 -26.07 -41.41 8.25
C THR A 67 -25.28 -40.68 9.35
N ILE A 68 -24.47 -41.41 10.12
CA ILE A 68 -23.60 -40.84 11.15
C ILE A 68 -22.65 -39.82 10.54
N LEU A 69 -22.09 -40.14 9.39
CA LEU A 69 -21.07 -39.34 8.74
C LEU A 69 -21.63 -38.06 8.08
N VAL A 70 -22.86 -38.09 7.57
CA VAL A 70 -23.59 -36.89 7.15
C VAL A 70 -23.83 -35.95 8.34
N ILE A 71 -24.24 -36.50 9.50
CA ILE A 71 -24.43 -35.72 10.73
C ILE A 71 -23.09 -35.14 11.23
N TRP A 72 -22.03 -35.94 11.21
CA TRP A 72 -20.69 -35.55 11.65
C TRP A 72 -20.05 -34.49 10.74
N VAL A 73 -20.29 -34.51 9.43
CA VAL A 73 -19.81 -33.46 8.49
C VAL A 73 -20.51 -32.11 8.70
N VAL A 74 -21.71 -32.11 9.26
CA VAL A 74 -22.39 -30.88 9.70
C VAL A 74 -21.78 -30.37 11.02
N GLU A 75 -21.06 -31.21 11.77
CA GLU A 75 -20.48 -30.87 13.05
C GLU A 75 -19.28 -29.89 12.88
N PRO A 76 -19.17 -28.84 13.72
CA PRO A 76 -18.15 -27.79 13.55
C PRO A 76 -16.70 -28.28 13.64
N SER A 77 -16.47 -29.47 14.20
CA SER A 77 -15.14 -30.03 14.48
C SER A 77 -14.35 -30.36 13.20
N ALA A 78 -14.96 -31.06 12.24
CA ALA A 78 -14.33 -31.40 10.96
C ALA A 78 -14.01 -30.14 10.13
N MET A 79 -14.95 -29.20 10.11
CA MET A 79 -14.79 -27.92 9.41
C MET A 79 -13.73 -27.01 10.04
N ARG A 80 -13.49 -27.08 11.35
CA ARG A 80 -12.39 -26.37 12.01
C ARG A 80 -11.02 -26.91 11.58
N MET A 81 -10.85 -28.24 11.46
CA MET A 81 -9.59 -28.83 10.98
C MET A 81 -9.29 -28.42 9.53
N LEU A 82 -10.32 -28.36 8.68
CA LEU A 82 -10.18 -27.91 7.30
C LEU A 82 -10.18 -26.38 7.16
N GLY A 83 -10.37 -25.61 8.23
CA GLY A 83 -10.51 -24.15 8.19
C GLY A 83 -9.33 -23.44 7.54
N GLY A 84 -8.10 -23.86 7.83
CA GLY A 84 -6.90 -23.30 7.21
C GLY A 84 -6.84 -23.52 5.70
N TRP A 85 -7.27 -24.68 5.21
CA TRP A 85 -7.38 -24.96 3.78
C TRP A 85 -8.57 -24.22 3.15
N LEU A 86 -9.72 -24.23 3.82
CA LEU A 86 -10.96 -23.63 3.37
C LEU A 86 -10.81 -22.12 3.13
N HIS A 87 -10.10 -21.43 4.03
CA HIS A 87 -9.79 -20.00 3.92
C HIS A 87 -8.38 -19.72 3.39
N SER A 88 -7.68 -20.71 2.82
CA SER A 88 -6.31 -20.51 2.32
C SER A 88 -6.16 -19.35 1.31
N PRO A 89 -7.10 -19.10 0.36
CA PRO A 89 -6.98 -17.98 -0.56
C PRO A 89 -7.03 -16.64 0.17
N GLU A 90 -7.92 -16.52 1.15
CA GLU A 90 -8.09 -15.31 1.95
C GLU A 90 -6.89 -15.09 2.88
N LEU A 91 -6.38 -16.16 3.48
CA LEU A 91 -5.13 -16.11 4.25
C LEU A 91 -3.95 -15.66 3.38
N ARG A 92 -3.83 -16.18 2.16
CA ARG A 92 -2.78 -15.76 1.21
C ARG A 92 -2.95 -14.30 0.77
N HIS A 93 -4.19 -13.83 0.63
CA HIS A 93 -4.46 -12.44 0.29
C HIS A 93 -4.07 -11.51 1.43
N ARG A 94 -4.47 -11.84 2.67
CA ARG A 94 -4.05 -11.17 3.90
C ARG A 94 -2.52 -11.15 4.02
N ASP A 95 -1.87 -12.30 3.89
CA ASP A 95 -0.41 -12.43 3.91
C ASP A 95 0.25 -11.55 2.83
N ARG A 96 -0.35 -11.42 1.64
CA ARG A 96 0.18 -10.54 0.58
C ARG A 96 0.04 -9.06 0.93
N ILE A 97 -1.05 -8.67 1.58
CA ILE A 97 -1.25 -7.28 2.04
C ILE A 97 -0.27 -6.97 3.17
N ASP A 98 -0.12 -7.89 4.12
CA ASP A 98 0.81 -7.74 5.25
C ASP A 98 2.27 -7.74 4.77
N ALA A 99 2.58 -8.48 3.70
CA ALA A 99 3.90 -8.49 3.06
C ALA A 99 4.09 -7.37 2.02
N ALA A 100 3.10 -6.52 1.79
CA ALA A 100 3.27 -5.40 0.86
C ALA A 100 4.32 -4.44 1.42
N PRO A 101 5.32 -4.02 0.61
CA PRO A 101 6.39 -3.18 1.10
C PRO A 101 5.85 -1.82 1.54
N ALA A 102 6.32 -1.34 2.69
CA ALA A 102 6.09 0.02 3.14
C ALA A 102 6.87 0.98 2.23
N LEU A 103 6.18 2.01 1.73
CA LEU A 103 6.79 3.05 0.93
C LEU A 103 7.21 4.22 1.82
N TRP A 104 8.45 4.67 1.66
CA TRP A 104 9.02 5.79 2.40
C TRP A 104 9.62 6.81 1.44
N ARG A 105 9.38 8.09 1.70
CA ARG A 105 10.08 9.19 1.04
C ARG A 105 11.17 9.69 1.99
N ILE A 106 12.37 9.79 1.45
CA ILE A 106 13.57 10.20 2.15
C ILE A 106 14.07 11.46 1.48
N ARG A 107 14.34 12.50 2.26
CA ARG A 107 15.07 13.68 1.81
C ARG A 107 16.34 13.78 2.63
N VAL A 108 17.48 13.84 1.94
CA VAL A 108 18.80 13.81 2.57
C VAL A 108 19.76 14.70 1.79
N ARG A 109 20.60 15.45 2.52
CA ARG A 109 21.72 16.18 1.90
C ARG A 109 22.94 15.28 1.87
N LEU A 110 23.48 15.07 0.68
CA LEU A 110 24.72 14.34 0.44
C LEU A 110 25.82 15.29 -0.05
N ALA A 111 27.07 14.93 0.22
CA ALA A 111 28.21 15.64 -0.34
C ALA A 111 28.25 15.48 -1.86
N ASP A 112 28.52 16.57 -2.58
CA ASP A 112 28.66 16.56 -4.05
C ASP A 112 29.99 15.92 -4.47
N ARG A 113 30.08 14.59 -4.34
CA ARG A 113 31.23 13.81 -4.77
C ARG A 113 30.80 12.41 -5.23
N PRO A 114 31.53 11.83 -6.20
CA PRO A 114 31.30 10.45 -6.62
C PRO A 114 31.28 9.48 -5.42
N GLY A 115 30.32 8.55 -5.42
CA GLY A 115 30.20 7.50 -4.40
C GLY A 115 29.34 7.86 -3.18
N ALA A 116 28.89 9.12 -3.02
CA ALA A 116 28.00 9.49 -1.91
C ALA A 116 26.66 8.74 -1.97
N LEU A 117 25.98 8.79 -3.12
CA LEU A 117 24.72 8.06 -3.34
C LEU A 117 24.92 6.53 -3.30
N GLU A 118 26.05 6.03 -3.77
CA GLU A 118 26.39 4.60 -3.69
C GLU A 118 26.46 4.12 -2.24
N THR A 119 27.09 4.92 -1.37
CA THR A 119 27.19 4.63 0.06
C THR A 119 25.81 4.61 0.71
N LEU A 120 24.95 5.58 0.39
CA LEU A 120 23.56 5.60 0.83
C LEU A 120 22.78 4.35 0.36
N ALA A 121 22.89 4.01 -0.92
CA ALA A 121 22.23 2.85 -1.48
C ALA A 121 22.67 1.54 -0.81
N LYS A 122 23.96 1.39 -0.45
CA LYS A 122 24.47 0.23 0.29
C LYS A 122 23.85 0.14 1.70
N HIS A 123 23.78 1.24 2.43
CA HIS A 123 23.18 1.25 3.77
C HIS A 123 21.68 0.94 3.74
N LEU A 124 20.96 1.43 2.73
CA LEU A 124 19.55 1.09 2.51
C LEU A 124 19.37 -0.39 2.13
N ALA A 125 20.23 -0.92 1.26
CA ALA A 125 20.20 -2.32 0.84
C ALA A 125 20.44 -3.29 2.00
N HIS A 126 21.27 -2.94 2.99
CA HIS A 126 21.44 -3.73 4.22
C HIS A 126 20.17 -3.85 5.09
N ARG A 127 19.13 -3.09 4.76
CA ARG A 127 17.81 -3.10 5.41
C ARG A 127 16.72 -3.59 4.46
N ASP A 128 17.09 -4.22 3.35
CA ASP A 128 16.20 -4.65 2.27
C ASP A 128 15.32 -3.50 1.72
N ALA A 129 15.78 -2.25 1.87
CA ALA A 129 15.10 -1.07 1.32
C ALA A 129 15.51 -0.86 -0.14
N ASN A 130 14.59 -1.15 -1.05
CA ASN A 130 14.76 -0.99 -2.48
C ASN A 130 14.44 0.43 -2.93
N ILE A 131 15.35 1.08 -3.66
CA ILE A 131 15.14 2.43 -4.18
C ILE A 131 14.30 2.35 -5.46
N LEU A 132 13.17 3.05 -5.49
CA LEU A 132 12.23 3.06 -6.60
C LEU A 132 12.38 4.30 -7.49
N THR A 133 12.63 5.45 -6.86
CA THR A 133 12.83 6.73 -7.55
C THR A 133 13.89 7.55 -6.84
N VAL A 134 14.66 8.31 -7.63
CA VAL A 134 15.65 9.27 -7.15
C VAL A 134 15.47 10.58 -7.90
N HIS A 135 15.35 11.67 -7.15
CA HIS A 135 15.36 13.03 -7.66
C HIS A 135 16.50 13.79 -6.99
N VAL A 136 17.34 14.42 -7.79
CA VAL A 136 18.56 15.10 -7.35
C VAL A 136 18.37 16.59 -7.55
N HIS A 137 18.51 17.36 -6.47
CA HIS A 137 18.45 18.82 -6.50
C HIS A 137 19.82 19.41 -6.15
N GLN A 138 20.37 20.18 -7.08
CA GLN A 138 21.65 20.88 -6.87
C GLN A 138 21.43 22.11 -5.98
N LEU A 139 22.21 22.24 -4.90
CA LEU A 139 22.35 23.46 -4.10
C LEU A 139 23.77 24.01 -4.24
N GLU A 140 24.00 25.23 -3.73
CA GLU A 140 25.28 25.93 -3.86
C GLU A 140 26.46 25.15 -3.25
N ASP A 141 26.26 24.46 -2.12
CA ASP A 141 27.32 23.74 -1.38
C ASP A 141 27.03 22.24 -1.16
N ALA A 142 25.89 21.73 -1.65
CA ALA A 142 25.46 20.34 -1.39
C ALA A 142 24.48 19.84 -2.44
N VAL A 143 24.25 18.53 -2.44
CA VAL A 143 23.19 17.90 -3.22
C VAL A 143 22.07 17.46 -2.29
N LEU A 144 20.84 17.87 -2.58
CA LEU A 144 19.65 17.40 -1.88
C LEU A 144 19.02 16.29 -2.70
N ASP A 145 19.16 15.07 -2.20
CA ASP A 145 18.58 13.89 -2.80
C ASP A 145 17.24 13.58 -2.17
N GLU A 146 16.26 13.32 -3.03
CA GLU A 146 14.95 12.87 -2.66
C GLU A 146 14.71 11.48 -3.24
N LEU A 147 14.50 10.50 -2.37
CA LEU A 147 14.37 9.10 -2.72
C LEU A 147 13.00 8.59 -2.30
N VAL A 148 12.40 7.73 -3.12
CA VAL A 148 11.28 6.88 -2.67
C VAL A 148 11.79 5.45 -2.59
N VAL A 149 11.62 4.82 -1.44
CA VAL A 149 12.08 3.45 -1.17
C VAL A 149 10.93 2.55 -0.75
N ALA A 150 10.99 1.30 -1.19
CA ALA A 150 10.16 0.21 -0.71
C ALA A 150 10.96 -0.60 0.31
N ALA A 151 10.47 -0.72 1.54
CA ALA A 151 11.11 -1.49 2.60
C ALA A 151 10.13 -2.53 3.20
N PRO A 152 10.64 -3.61 3.82
CA PRO A 152 9.80 -4.51 4.61
C PRO A 152 8.97 -3.76 5.65
N ALA A 153 7.79 -4.29 6.00
CA ALA A 153 6.85 -3.64 6.90
C ALA A 153 7.42 -3.40 8.32
N GLU A 154 8.44 -4.17 8.70
CA GLU A 154 9.16 -4.07 9.98
C GLU A 154 10.16 -2.91 10.01
N VAL A 155 10.53 -2.36 8.85
CA VAL A 155 11.50 -1.27 8.76
C VAL A 155 10.83 0.04 9.18
N THR A 156 11.33 0.60 10.27
CA THR A 156 10.80 1.85 10.86
C THR A 156 11.43 3.09 10.21
N PRO A 157 10.76 4.26 10.27
CA PRO A 157 11.36 5.52 9.81
C PRO A 157 12.70 5.80 10.49
N HIS A 158 12.82 5.51 11.78
CA HIS A 158 14.06 5.68 12.55
C HIS A 158 15.20 4.81 12.00
N ALA A 159 14.88 3.57 11.60
CA ALA A 159 15.85 2.66 11.01
C ALA A 159 16.39 3.20 9.67
N ILE A 160 15.54 3.83 8.86
CA ILE A 160 15.89 4.47 7.59
C ILE A 160 16.70 5.75 7.83
N THR A 161 16.27 6.61 8.76
CA THR A 161 17.02 7.82 9.13
C THR A 161 18.44 7.46 9.56
N ALA A 162 18.57 6.49 10.47
CA ALA A 162 19.87 6.02 10.90
C ALA A 162 20.71 5.49 9.73
N ALA A 163 20.13 4.71 8.81
CA ALA A 163 20.87 4.21 7.64
C ALA A 163 21.40 5.36 6.75
N ALA A 164 20.60 6.42 6.56
CA ALA A 164 21.01 7.59 5.78
C ALA A 164 22.09 8.43 6.48
N GLU A 165 22.01 8.59 7.82
CA GLU A 165 23.04 9.28 8.60
C GLU A 165 24.37 8.51 8.61
N HIS A 166 24.34 7.19 8.76
CA HIS A 166 25.55 6.35 8.68
C HIS A 166 26.21 6.41 7.30
N ALA A 167 25.44 6.67 6.25
CA ALA A 167 25.96 6.89 4.90
C ALA A 167 26.63 8.26 4.69
N GLY A 168 26.68 9.11 5.73
CA GLY A 168 27.19 10.48 5.66
C GLY A 168 26.16 11.50 5.21
N GLY A 169 24.88 11.14 5.21
CA GLY A 169 23.78 12.05 4.94
C GLY A 169 23.50 13.00 6.12
N SER A 170 23.09 14.22 5.80
CA SER A 170 22.72 15.24 6.79
C SER A 170 21.33 15.81 6.50
N GLY A 171 20.68 16.38 7.52
CA GLY A 171 19.33 16.94 7.38
C GLY A 171 18.29 15.91 6.93
N VAL A 172 18.44 14.65 7.35
CA VAL A 172 17.61 13.53 6.92
C VAL A 172 16.18 13.72 7.41
N ARG A 173 15.23 13.66 6.49
CA ARG A 173 13.80 13.61 6.79
C ARG A 173 13.19 12.40 6.12
N VAL A 174 12.45 11.60 6.88
CA VAL A 174 11.78 10.39 6.40
C VAL A 174 10.30 10.47 6.74
N TRP A 175 9.43 10.25 5.75
CA TRP A 175 7.99 10.23 5.95
C TRP A 175 7.33 9.15 5.07
N PRO A 176 6.12 8.68 5.44
CA PRO A 176 5.39 7.69 4.65
C PRO A 176 5.14 8.20 3.22
N ALA A 177 5.32 7.32 2.25
CA ALA A 177 5.00 7.56 0.85
C ALA A 177 3.81 6.68 0.42
N THR A 178 3.20 7.07 -0.70
CA THR A 178 2.10 6.30 -1.32
C THR A 178 2.49 5.92 -2.73
N VAL A 179 1.72 5.04 -3.38
CA VAL A 179 1.94 4.66 -4.78
C VAL A 179 1.91 5.89 -5.71
N LEU A 180 1.15 6.93 -5.35
CA LEU A 180 1.13 8.20 -6.09
C LEU A 180 2.47 8.94 -6.03
N SER A 181 3.32 8.65 -5.03
CA SER A 181 4.67 9.21 -4.93
C SER A 181 5.65 8.61 -5.96
N LEU A 182 5.27 7.51 -6.62
CA LEU A 182 6.07 6.90 -7.70
C LEU A 182 5.80 7.52 -9.07
N ILE A 183 4.75 8.34 -9.18
CA ILE A 183 4.45 9.04 -10.43
C ILE A 183 5.51 10.13 -10.60
N ASP A 184 6.28 10.03 -11.68
CA ASP A 184 7.29 11.03 -11.99
C ASP A 184 6.65 12.41 -12.24
N GLY A 185 7.43 13.46 -12.04
CA GLY A 185 6.93 14.84 -12.17
C GLY A 185 6.38 15.17 -13.57
N GLN A 186 6.86 14.52 -14.63
CA GLN A 186 6.41 14.78 -16.00
C GLN A 186 5.02 14.16 -16.22
N THR A 187 4.83 12.90 -15.80
CA THR A 187 3.53 12.23 -15.82
C THR A 187 2.50 12.99 -14.98
N LYS A 188 2.89 13.46 -13.78
CA LYS A 188 2.03 14.30 -12.93
C LYS A 188 1.67 15.62 -13.62
N ALA A 189 2.64 16.29 -14.24
CA ALA A 189 2.38 17.55 -14.96
C ALA A 189 1.43 17.36 -16.15
N LEU A 190 1.55 16.27 -16.90
CA LEU A 190 0.63 15.94 -18.01
C LEU A 190 -0.78 15.63 -17.51
N ALA A 191 -0.92 14.90 -16.39
CA ALA A 191 -2.22 14.65 -15.77
C ALA A 191 -2.88 15.96 -15.30
N ILE A 192 -2.11 16.86 -14.70
CA ILE A 192 -2.58 18.19 -14.30
C ILE A 192 -2.99 19.03 -15.52
N ALA A 193 -2.18 19.02 -16.59
CA ALA A 193 -2.52 19.73 -17.82
C ALA A 193 -3.81 19.21 -18.46
N ALA A 194 -4.01 17.90 -18.51
CA ALA A 194 -5.25 17.30 -19.00
C ALA A 194 -6.46 17.71 -18.15
N ARG A 195 -6.29 17.81 -16.82
CA ARG A 195 -7.33 18.28 -15.90
C ARG A 195 -7.73 19.73 -16.17
N ILE A 196 -6.75 20.63 -16.36
CA ILE A 196 -6.98 22.04 -16.72
C ILE A 196 -7.67 22.18 -18.08
N VAL A 197 -7.37 21.32 -19.04
CA VAL A 197 -8.06 21.32 -20.34
C VAL A 197 -9.55 20.95 -20.18
N GLY A 198 -9.87 20.06 -19.24
CA GLY A 198 -11.25 19.71 -18.91
C GLY A 198 -11.99 20.81 -18.15
N ASP A 199 -11.32 21.47 -17.21
CA ASP A 199 -11.86 22.57 -16.41
C ASP A 199 -10.77 23.62 -16.08
N PRO A 200 -10.77 24.79 -16.77
CA PRO A 200 -9.80 25.86 -16.51
C PRO A 200 -9.89 26.48 -15.11
N ASP A 201 -11.02 26.38 -14.42
CA ASP A 201 -11.20 26.96 -13.09
C ASP A 201 -10.49 26.16 -11.99
N GLU A 202 -10.05 24.94 -12.29
CA GLU A 202 -9.22 24.14 -11.39
C GLU A 202 -7.76 24.62 -11.28
N LEU A 203 -7.34 25.61 -12.08
CA LEU A 203 -5.97 26.13 -12.10
C LEU A 203 -5.35 26.35 -10.71
N PRO A 204 -6.03 26.97 -9.72
CA PRO A 204 -5.41 27.22 -8.42
C PRO A 204 -5.07 25.92 -7.68
N LEU A 205 -5.98 24.95 -7.69
CA LEU A 205 -5.76 23.67 -7.01
C LEU A 205 -4.73 22.83 -7.76
N ALA A 206 -4.74 22.87 -9.10
CA ALA A 206 -3.74 22.24 -9.95
C ALA A 206 -2.32 22.78 -9.72
N VAL A 207 -2.14 24.10 -9.63
CA VAL A 207 -0.82 24.70 -9.37
C VAL A 207 -0.35 24.39 -7.94
N ALA A 208 -1.24 24.48 -6.95
CA ALA A 208 -0.93 24.07 -5.58
C ALA A 208 -0.43 22.63 -5.51
N GLU A 209 -1.11 21.72 -6.20
CA GLU A 209 -0.73 20.31 -6.28
C GLU A 209 0.61 20.10 -6.99
N LEU A 210 0.85 20.79 -8.12
CA LEU A 210 2.10 20.72 -8.87
C LEU A 210 3.29 21.17 -8.00
N LEU A 211 3.11 22.24 -7.24
CA LEU A 211 4.15 22.87 -6.44
C LEU A 211 4.33 22.27 -5.04
N GLY A 212 3.40 21.38 -4.63
CA GLY A 212 3.33 20.92 -3.24
C GLY A 212 3.13 22.09 -2.26
N ALA A 213 2.36 23.10 -2.69
CA ALA A 213 2.13 24.33 -1.95
C ALA A 213 0.67 24.43 -1.51
N ARG A 214 0.39 25.30 -0.55
CA ARG A 214 -0.97 25.64 -0.14
C ARG A 214 -1.48 26.84 -0.96
N TYR A 215 -2.63 26.69 -1.60
CA TYR A 215 -3.32 27.80 -2.26
C TYR A 215 -3.92 28.76 -1.24
N LEU A 216 -3.71 30.06 -1.43
CA LEU A 216 -4.31 31.14 -0.66
C LEU A 216 -5.49 31.71 -1.46
N ALA A 217 -6.70 31.52 -0.94
CA ALA A 217 -7.90 32.04 -1.56
C ALA A 217 -7.88 33.59 -1.57
N PRO A 218 -8.53 34.24 -2.56
CA PRO A 218 -8.59 35.70 -2.63
C PRO A 218 -9.12 36.30 -1.32
N GLY A 219 -8.44 37.34 -0.81
CA GLY A 219 -8.80 37.99 0.45
C GLY A 219 -8.29 37.28 1.72
N THR A 220 -7.60 36.14 1.60
CA THR A 220 -6.84 35.57 2.72
C THR A 220 -5.62 36.47 2.96
N PRO A 221 -5.42 37.04 4.17
CA PRO A 221 -4.20 37.78 4.46
C PRO A 221 -3.01 36.84 4.22
N ALA A 222 -2.06 37.28 3.38
CA ALA A 222 -0.77 36.61 3.28
C ALA A 222 -0.24 36.46 4.71
N VAL A 223 0.14 35.24 5.10
CA VAL A 223 0.67 34.98 6.44
C VAL A 223 1.98 35.75 6.57
N THR A 224 1.92 36.99 7.05
CA THR A 224 3.07 37.89 7.25
C THR A 224 3.49 38.02 8.72
N GLU A 225 2.97 37.21 9.64
CA GLU A 225 3.28 37.36 11.07
C GLU A 225 4.04 36.19 11.71
N SER A 226 4.50 35.18 10.95
CA SER A 226 5.32 34.10 11.54
C SER A 226 6.53 33.65 10.71
N GLY A 227 6.79 34.24 9.53
CA GLY A 227 8.07 34.07 8.82
C GLY A 227 8.39 32.67 8.27
N ASP A 228 7.48 31.71 8.36
CA ASP A 228 7.81 30.28 8.18
C ASP A 228 7.32 29.71 6.84
N GLY A 229 7.36 30.48 5.75
CA GLY A 229 7.02 29.98 4.41
C GLY A 229 7.29 30.93 3.24
N THR A 230 7.68 30.37 2.10
CA THR A 230 7.91 31.12 0.85
C THR A 230 6.60 31.30 0.09
N LEU A 231 6.30 32.54 -0.32
CA LEU A 231 5.12 32.91 -1.11
C LEU A 231 5.48 33.02 -2.60
N LEU A 232 4.68 32.41 -3.47
CA LEU A 232 4.65 32.62 -4.91
C LEU A 232 3.31 33.23 -5.29
N GLU A 233 3.34 34.39 -5.92
CA GLU A 233 2.17 35.03 -6.53
C GLU A 233 2.17 34.75 -8.03
N LEU A 234 1.01 34.33 -8.54
CA LEU A 234 0.78 34.03 -9.94
C LEU A 234 -0.35 34.92 -10.44
N ASP A 235 -0.06 35.76 -11.43
CA ASP A 235 -1.00 36.72 -12.00
C ASP A 235 -1.30 36.41 -13.47
N ARG A 236 -2.59 36.35 -13.85
CA ARG A 236 -3.02 36.19 -15.25
C ARG A 236 -4.45 36.71 -15.47
N ASP A 237 -4.68 37.46 -16.54
CA ASP A 237 -6.00 37.93 -16.99
C ASP A 237 -6.84 38.53 -15.83
N ASP A 238 -6.25 39.48 -15.09
CA ASP A 238 -6.79 40.14 -13.89
C ASP A 238 -7.11 39.22 -12.69
N ARG A 239 -6.80 37.93 -12.77
CA ARG A 239 -6.86 36.99 -11.65
C ARG A 239 -5.48 36.85 -11.01
N ARG A 240 -5.46 36.78 -9.67
CA ARG A 240 -4.25 36.57 -8.86
C ARG A 240 -4.43 35.37 -7.97
N TRP A 241 -3.38 34.55 -7.86
CA TRP A 241 -3.35 33.36 -7.01
C TRP A 241 -2.08 33.37 -6.15
N GLY A 242 -2.24 33.15 -4.85
CA GLY A 242 -1.12 33.02 -3.91
C GLY A 242 -0.84 31.56 -3.55
N PHE A 243 0.43 31.17 -3.48
CA PHE A 243 0.87 29.83 -3.11
C PHE A 243 1.94 29.90 -2.03
N VAL A 244 1.73 29.23 -0.90
CA VAL A 244 2.69 29.24 0.23
C VAL A 244 3.22 27.84 0.53
N ARG A 245 4.54 27.73 0.69
CA ARG A 245 5.24 26.49 1.08
C ARG A 245 6.14 26.75 2.30
N PRO A 246 6.03 25.98 3.39
CA PRO A 246 6.70 26.31 4.65
C PRO A 246 8.23 26.15 4.60
N ASP A 247 8.73 25.04 4.06
CA ASP A 247 10.11 24.62 4.37
C ASP A 247 11.15 24.93 3.28
N GLU A 248 10.75 25.47 2.12
CA GLU A 248 11.64 25.57 0.95
C GLU A 248 11.21 26.64 -0.07
N PRO A 249 12.13 27.49 -0.58
CA PRO A 249 11.82 28.47 -1.61
C PRO A 249 11.46 27.80 -2.94
N PHE A 250 10.65 28.47 -3.76
CA PHE A 250 10.32 27.99 -5.09
C PHE A 250 11.52 28.14 -6.04
N THR A 251 11.87 27.05 -6.70
CA THR A 251 12.92 27.03 -7.71
C THR A 251 12.47 27.75 -8.99
N PRO A 252 13.39 28.30 -9.81
CA PRO A 252 13.03 28.92 -11.08
C PRO A 252 12.24 27.98 -12.02
N ALA A 253 12.55 26.68 -12.00
CA ALA A 253 11.85 25.68 -12.80
C ALA A 253 10.40 25.45 -12.31
N GLU A 254 10.15 25.50 -11.00
CA GLU A 254 8.81 25.42 -10.43
C GLU A 254 7.95 26.61 -10.83
N ILE A 255 8.51 27.83 -10.70
CA ILE A 255 7.85 29.07 -11.09
C ILE A 255 7.50 29.04 -12.59
N ALA A 256 8.45 28.64 -13.44
CA ALA A 256 8.22 28.51 -14.88
C ALA A 256 7.08 27.54 -15.21
N ARG A 257 7.01 26.37 -14.54
CA ARG A 257 5.91 25.42 -14.75
C ARG A 257 4.56 25.99 -14.32
N ALA A 258 4.48 26.71 -13.20
CA ALA A 258 3.26 27.36 -12.75
C ALA A 258 2.75 28.38 -13.79
N HIS A 259 3.63 29.22 -14.33
CA HIS A 259 3.28 30.14 -15.41
C HIS A 259 2.80 29.42 -16.68
N ARG A 260 3.44 28.30 -17.07
CA ARG A 260 3.00 27.52 -18.24
C ARG A 260 1.62 26.90 -18.06
N LEU A 261 1.25 26.47 -16.85
CA LEU A 261 -0.11 26.00 -16.57
C LEU A 261 -1.13 27.14 -16.62
N ALA A 262 -0.79 28.33 -16.11
CA ALA A 262 -1.65 29.51 -16.25
C ALA A 262 -1.83 29.92 -17.71
N ASP A 263 -0.77 29.85 -18.53
CA ASP A 263 -0.86 30.08 -19.97
C ASP A 263 -1.81 29.09 -20.65
N LEU A 264 -1.73 27.80 -20.29
CA LEU A 264 -2.63 26.76 -20.80
C LEU A 264 -4.09 27.04 -20.42
N ALA A 265 -4.37 27.32 -19.14
CA ALA A 265 -5.72 27.63 -18.66
C ALA A 265 -6.32 28.84 -19.39
N ALA A 266 -5.54 29.92 -19.55
CA ALA A 266 -5.97 31.12 -20.28
C ALA A 266 -6.24 30.83 -21.78
N LEU A 267 -5.44 29.96 -22.41
CA LEU A 267 -5.67 29.55 -23.79
C LEU A 267 -6.96 28.74 -23.95
N ILE A 268 -7.29 27.87 -23.00
CA ILE A 268 -8.53 27.07 -23.04
C ILE A 268 -9.74 27.92 -22.70
N ALA A 269 -9.67 28.77 -21.67
CA ALA A 269 -10.75 29.66 -21.28
C ALA A 269 -11.16 30.63 -22.40
N ARG A 270 -10.21 31.07 -23.25
CA ARG A 270 -10.52 31.90 -24.42
C ARG A 270 -11.17 31.15 -25.59
N ARG A 271 -11.14 29.82 -25.60
CA ARG A 271 -11.74 28.99 -26.65
C ARG A 271 -13.15 28.51 -26.30
N GLN A 272 -13.52 28.56 -25.02
CA GLN A 272 -14.86 28.28 -24.52
C GLN A 272 -15.75 29.52 -24.67
#